data_AF-A0A9R0SLY9-F1
#
_entry.id   AF-A0A9R0SLY9-F1
#
_cell.length_a   1.000
_cell.length_b   1.000
_cell.length_c   1.000
_cell.angle_alpha   90.00
_cell.angle_beta   90.00
_cell.angle_gamma   90.00
#
_symmetry.space_group_name_H-M   'P 1'
#
loop_
_entity.id
_entity.type
_entity.pdbx_description
1 polymer ?
#
loop_
_entity_poly.entity_id
_entity_poly.type
_entity_poly.pdbx_seq_one_letter_code
_entity_poly.pdbx_strand_id
1 'polypeptide(L)'
;MYACVRTQVPCHPLPTCSPSIYLNSPILPPPSLARSSLALHFGILTPLLPCSTADRLLLLAASSPAMAFQSPVGSPFDCLLIDLDDTLYPGNTGIGPALRRNIDEFLVARFGLAADKAAALRADLFRSHGSTLAGLVALGHDVHPDEYHSYVHGRLPYDVITTDPQLAAALQSMPQRKILFTNSDRAHMKRALERLGVDEACFDGVVCFETMNPHLFGEELEGEDDEAAAADVDRPAVVLKPSVHAFVAALRVAGTNPGRTLFLDDSERNIAAGKALGLRTALVGKRARSKEADYALESIGGLRRAIPEIWGGDGELQPDHNVEKNKSMRADLDAVIQPTSIQA
;
A
#
# COMPACT_ATOMS: atom_id res chain seq x y z
N MET A 1 -31.30 31.79 -29.45
CA MET A 1 -30.61 31.84 -30.75
C MET A 1 -29.16 32.20 -30.52
N TYR A 2 -28.28 31.22 -30.46
CA TYR A 2 -26.85 31.36 -30.77
C TYR A 2 -26.36 30.00 -31.27
N ALA A 3 -25.70 30.04 -32.43
CA ALA A 3 -25.57 28.94 -33.37
C ALA A 3 -24.36 28.03 -33.06
N CYS A 4 -24.59 26.73 -33.20
CA CYS A 4 -23.58 25.67 -33.19
C CYS A 4 -22.95 25.57 -34.58
N VAL A 5 -21.64 25.84 -34.70
CA VAL A 5 -20.88 25.63 -35.93
C VAL A 5 -20.17 24.28 -35.84
N ARG A 6 -20.74 23.27 -36.50
CA ARG A 6 -20.09 21.99 -36.81
C ARG A 6 -19.22 22.17 -38.04
N THR A 7 -17.92 21.95 -37.91
CA THR A 7 -17.00 21.76 -39.04
C THR A 7 -17.04 20.30 -39.49
N GLN A 8 -17.51 20.09 -40.73
CA GLN A 8 -17.51 18.81 -41.45
C GLN A 8 -16.12 18.54 -42.03
N VAL A 9 -15.64 17.30 -41.91
CA VAL A 9 -14.48 16.77 -42.64
C VAL A 9 -15.01 15.89 -43.78
N PRO A 10 -14.58 16.07 -45.04
CA PRO A 10 -15.09 15.28 -46.16
C PRO A 10 -14.40 13.92 -46.28
N CYS A 11 -15.20 12.85 -46.40
CA CYS A 11 -14.77 11.50 -46.76
C CYS A 11 -14.54 11.40 -48.29
N HIS A 12 -13.39 10.87 -48.70
CA HIS A 12 -13.14 10.44 -50.09
C HIS A 12 -13.51 8.95 -50.29
N PRO A 13 -14.09 8.57 -51.43
CA PRO A 13 -14.49 7.19 -51.72
C PRO A 13 -13.31 6.36 -52.28
N LEU A 14 -13.17 5.11 -51.82
CA LEU A 14 -12.32 4.09 -52.44
C LEU A 14 -13.18 3.18 -53.35
N PRO A 15 -12.66 2.76 -54.53
CA PRO A 15 -13.44 2.00 -55.49
C PRO A 15 -13.42 0.49 -55.21
N THR A 16 -14.57 -0.12 -55.51
CA THR A 16 -14.87 -1.55 -55.52
C THR A 16 -14.18 -2.29 -56.67
N CYS A 17 -13.68 -3.52 -56.44
CA CYS A 17 -13.62 -4.59 -57.43
C CYS A 17 -13.37 -5.97 -56.77
N SER A 18 -14.23 -6.95 -57.08
CA SER A 18 -14.02 -8.41 -56.95
C SER A 18 -14.05 -9.02 -58.39
N PRO A 19 -13.91 -10.36 -58.65
CA PRO A 19 -13.58 -11.52 -57.81
C PRO A 19 -12.56 -12.53 -58.42
N SER A 20 -12.19 -13.54 -57.60
CA SER A 20 -11.78 -14.94 -57.92
C SER A 20 -10.57 -15.28 -58.81
N ILE A 21 -9.71 -16.19 -58.33
CA ILE A 21 -9.37 -17.50 -58.94
C ILE A 21 -8.44 -18.31 -57.99
N TYR A 22 -8.78 -19.59 -57.82
CA TYR A 22 -8.03 -20.67 -57.16
C TYR A 22 -6.74 -21.02 -57.91
N LEU A 23 -5.68 -21.45 -57.20
CA LEU A 23 -4.79 -22.53 -57.64
C LEU A 23 -3.95 -23.10 -56.47
N ASN A 24 -3.70 -24.40 -56.58
CA ASN A 24 -3.30 -25.37 -55.56
C ASN A 24 -1.77 -25.59 -55.47
N SER A 25 -1.32 -25.92 -54.24
CA SER A 25 -0.20 -26.84 -53.88
C SER A 25 1.27 -26.39 -54.07
N PRO A 26 2.27 -27.14 -53.53
CA PRO A 26 2.52 -27.54 -52.13
C PRO A 26 4.02 -27.34 -51.72
N ILE A 27 4.36 -27.14 -50.43
CA ILE A 27 5.79 -27.18 -49.99
C ILE A 27 5.98 -27.89 -48.63
N LEU A 28 6.56 -29.10 -48.74
CA LEU A 28 7.54 -29.89 -47.96
C LEU A 28 7.70 -29.78 -46.40
N PRO A 29 7.98 -30.92 -45.71
CA PRO A 29 8.28 -31.02 -44.28
C PRO A 29 9.78 -30.76 -43.95
N PRO A 30 10.16 -30.57 -42.67
CA PRO A 30 11.50 -30.09 -42.31
C PRO A 30 12.54 -31.23 -42.29
N PRO A 31 13.84 -30.92 -42.50
CA PRO A 31 14.90 -31.89 -42.36
C PRO A 31 15.30 -32.06 -40.88
N SER A 32 15.55 -33.31 -40.52
CA SER A 32 16.24 -33.72 -39.30
C SER A 32 17.74 -33.90 -39.56
N LEU A 33 18.48 -33.94 -38.45
CA LEU A 33 19.80 -34.57 -38.21
C LEU A 33 21.03 -33.67 -38.00
N ALA A 34 21.53 -33.82 -36.77
CA ALA A 34 22.90 -34.22 -36.42
C ALA A 34 23.92 -33.15 -35.99
N ARG A 35 24.18 -33.23 -34.67
CA ARG A 35 25.49 -33.27 -33.98
C ARG A 35 26.47 -32.12 -34.20
N SER A 36 26.88 -31.50 -33.09
CA SER A 36 28.30 -31.47 -32.70
C SER A 36 28.45 -31.16 -31.21
N SER A 37 29.13 -32.08 -30.52
CA SER A 37 29.58 -31.95 -29.14
C SER A 37 30.81 -31.06 -29.11
N LEU A 38 30.78 -30.00 -28.31
CA LEU A 38 31.97 -29.39 -27.72
C LEU A 38 31.69 -29.19 -26.24
N ALA A 39 32.23 -30.12 -25.45
CA ALA A 39 32.30 -30.01 -24.01
C ALA A 39 33.31 -28.91 -23.65
N LEU A 40 32.81 -27.82 -23.09
CA LEU A 40 33.61 -26.88 -22.32
C LEU A 40 33.26 -27.08 -20.85
N HIS A 41 34.28 -27.45 -20.09
CA HIS A 41 34.24 -27.62 -18.65
C HIS A 41 33.80 -26.32 -17.97
N PHE A 42 32.63 -26.32 -17.34
CA PHE A 42 32.36 -25.47 -16.20
C PHE A 42 31.69 -26.31 -15.12
N GLY A 43 32.13 -26.04 -13.89
CA GLY A 43 31.85 -26.82 -12.70
C GLY A 43 30.37 -27.10 -12.46
N ILE A 44 30.16 -28.13 -11.66
CA ILE A 44 28.88 -28.60 -11.12
C ILE A 44 28.05 -27.39 -10.65
N LEU A 45 27.14 -26.91 -11.49
CA LEU A 45 25.98 -26.16 -11.04
C LEU A 45 25.07 -27.17 -10.36
N THR A 46 25.07 -27.14 -9.04
CA THR A 46 23.91 -27.55 -8.25
C THR A 46 22.68 -26.90 -8.89
N PRO A 47 21.60 -27.64 -9.17
CA PRO A 47 20.38 -27.02 -9.64
C PRO A 47 19.88 -26.10 -8.52
N LEU A 48 19.94 -24.79 -8.75
CA LEU A 48 19.21 -23.82 -7.96
C LEU A 48 17.75 -24.25 -8.00
N LEU A 49 17.17 -24.48 -6.81
CA LEU A 49 15.74 -24.67 -6.63
C LEU A 49 14.98 -23.60 -7.43
N PRO A 50 13.78 -23.89 -7.96
CA PRO A 50 12.97 -22.87 -8.63
C PRO A 50 12.70 -21.73 -7.64
N CYS A 51 13.43 -20.64 -7.84
CA CYS A 51 13.28 -19.37 -7.16
C CYS A 51 11.85 -18.88 -7.46
N SER A 52 11.03 -18.67 -6.44
CA SER A 52 9.67 -18.18 -6.61
C SER A 52 9.69 -16.84 -7.38
N THR A 53 8.64 -16.50 -8.13
CA THR A 53 8.51 -15.16 -8.76
C THR A 53 8.76 -14.06 -7.72
N ALA A 54 8.32 -14.27 -6.47
CA ALA A 54 8.58 -13.38 -5.34
C ALA A 54 10.08 -13.24 -5.00
N ASP A 55 10.84 -14.32 -5.01
CA ASP A 55 12.28 -14.30 -4.71
C ASP A 55 13.06 -13.55 -5.80
N ARG A 56 12.68 -13.72 -7.08
CA ARG A 56 13.26 -12.95 -8.19
C ARG A 56 12.96 -11.46 -8.05
N LEU A 57 11.71 -11.11 -7.77
CA LEU A 57 11.28 -9.71 -7.60
C LEU A 57 11.93 -9.03 -6.39
N LEU A 58 12.10 -9.75 -5.28
CA LEU A 58 12.81 -9.27 -4.09
C LEU A 58 14.30 -9.03 -4.38
N LEU A 59 14.94 -9.94 -5.13
CA LEU A 59 16.34 -9.79 -5.51
C LEU A 59 16.53 -8.55 -6.41
N LEU A 60 15.63 -8.31 -7.35
CA LEU A 60 15.61 -7.12 -8.21
C LEU A 60 15.44 -5.83 -7.37
N ALA A 61 14.49 -5.81 -6.41
CA ALA A 61 14.28 -4.65 -5.54
C ALA A 61 15.50 -4.30 -4.68
N ALA A 62 16.29 -5.29 -4.26
CA ALA A 62 17.50 -5.11 -3.46
C ALA A 62 18.73 -4.69 -4.29
N SER A 63 18.66 -4.69 -5.63
CA SER A 63 19.79 -4.46 -6.54
C SER A 63 19.94 -3.02 -7.03
N SER A 64 18.93 -2.16 -6.82
CA SER A 64 19.02 -0.74 -7.18
C SER A 64 20.06 0.00 -6.32
N PRO A 65 20.84 0.95 -6.88
CA PRO A 65 21.86 1.68 -6.14
C PRO A 65 21.17 2.64 -5.17
N ALA A 66 20.84 2.14 -3.99
CA ALA A 66 20.44 2.97 -2.87
C ALA A 66 21.62 3.88 -2.53
N MET A 67 21.40 5.19 -2.48
CA MET A 67 22.35 6.07 -1.79
C MET A 67 22.55 5.50 -0.39
N ALA A 68 23.80 5.20 -0.03
CA ALA A 68 24.15 4.58 1.24
C ALA A 68 23.72 5.49 2.41
N PHE A 69 22.52 5.24 2.93
CA PHE A 69 22.00 5.93 4.09
C PHE A 69 22.61 5.32 5.36
N GLN A 70 23.08 6.17 6.27
CA GLN A 70 23.61 5.70 7.55
C GLN A 70 22.44 5.24 8.42
N SER A 71 22.39 3.95 8.72
CA SER A 71 21.44 3.37 9.67
C SER A 71 21.43 4.13 11.01
N PRO A 72 20.27 4.40 11.61
CA PRO A 72 20.20 4.97 12.96
C PRO A 72 20.99 4.09 13.95
N VAL A 73 21.94 4.68 14.65
CA VAL A 73 22.79 3.96 15.61
C VAL A 73 21.91 3.34 16.70
N GLY A 74 22.06 2.03 16.91
CA GLY A 74 21.34 1.30 17.97
C GLY A 74 19.92 0.85 17.62
N SER A 75 19.40 1.15 16.42
CA SER A 75 18.12 0.62 15.96
C SER A 75 18.30 -0.60 15.04
N PRO A 76 17.48 -1.65 15.16
CA PRO A 76 17.45 -2.74 14.19
C PRO A 76 16.75 -2.34 12.88
N PHE A 77 16.16 -1.14 12.81
CA PHE A 77 15.41 -0.65 11.67
C PHE A 77 16.14 0.48 10.96
N ASP A 78 16.23 0.38 9.63
CA ASP A 78 16.71 1.47 8.77
C ASP A 78 15.55 2.27 8.19
N CYS A 79 14.42 1.60 7.95
CA CYS A 79 13.26 2.15 7.28
C CYS A 79 11.95 1.72 7.96
N LEU A 80 10.96 2.60 7.90
CA LEU A 80 9.58 2.36 8.31
C LEU A 80 8.67 2.48 7.08
N LEU A 81 7.91 1.43 6.77
CA LEU A 81 6.77 1.49 5.85
C LEU A 81 5.52 1.76 6.70
N ILE A 82 4.81 2.85 6.43
CA ILE A 82 3.70 3.32 7.27
C ILE A 82 2.46 3.46 6.41
N ASP A 83 1.43 2.67 6.70
CA ASP A 83 0.12 2.82 6.09
C ASP A 83 -0.61 4.09 6.56
N LEU A 84 -1.58 4.54 5.78
CA LEU A 84 -2.37 5.74 6.03
C LEU A 84 -3.71 5.43 6.70
N ASP A 85 -4.57 4.73 5.96
CA ASP A 85 -5.98 4.55 6.30
C ASP A 85 -6.13 3.59 7.47
N ASP A 86 -6.97 3.95 8.44
CA ASP A 86 -7.17 3.20 9.69
C ASP A 86 -5.89 2.97 10.54
N THR A 87 -4.75 3.55 10.12
CA THR A 87 -3.42 3.44 10.72
C THR A 87 -2.96 4.77 11.32
N LEU A 88 -2.84 5.83 10.51
CA LEU A 88 -2.51 7.19 10.98
C LEU A 88 -3.70 7.87 11.66
N TYR A 89 -4.91 7.39 11.40
CA TYR A 89 -6.12 7.81 12.08
C TYR A 89 -6.99 6.59 12.40
N PRO A 90 -7.84 6.64 13.44
CA PRO A 90 -8.66 5.49 13.81
C PRO A 90 -9.68 5.07 12.73
N GLY A 91 -9.88 3.77 12.53
CA GLY A 91 -10.86 3.28 11.55
C GLY A 91 -12.33 3.50 11.89
N ASN A 92 -12.62 4.02 13.08
CA ASN A 92 -13.97 4.44 13.48
C ASN A 92 -14.26 5.93 13.20
N THR A 93 -13.38 6.65 12.49
CA THR A 93 -13.58 8.06 12.08
C THR A 93 -14.79 8.28 11.18
N GLY A 94 -15.27 7.24 10.49
CA GLY A 94 -16.42 7.33 9.58
C GLY A 94 -16.05 7.46 8.10
N ILE A 95 -14.75 7.56 7.77
CA ILE A 95 -14.25 7.58 6.39
C ILE A 95 -14.58 6.27 5.66
N GLY A 96 -14.26 5.11 6.25
CA GLY A 96 -14.55 3.80 5.63
C GLY A 96 -16.04 3.59 5.27
N PRO A 97 -17.00 3.86 6.18
CA PRO A 97 -18.42 3.84 5.85
C PRO A 97 -18.82 4.84 4.74
N ALA A 98 -18.25 6.04 4.73
CA ALA A 98 -18.51 7.02 3.67
C ALA A 98 -17.97 6.56 2.31
N LEU A 99 -16.76 6.00 2.29
CA LEU A 99 -16.15 5.43 1.09
C LEU A 99 -17.03 4.33 0.49
N ARG A 100 -17.51 3.39 1.32
CA ARG A 100 -18.42 2.32 0.86
C ARG A 100 -19.68 2.87 0.19
N ARG A 101 -20.31 3.90 0.77
CA ARG A 101 -21.47 4.58 0.17
C ARG A 101 -21.11 5.23 -1.15
N ASN A 102 -19.98 5.94 -1.21
CA ASN A 102 -19.55 6.62 -2.43
C ASN A 102 -19.27 5.63 -3.57
N ILE A 103 -18.73 4.45 -3.25
CA ILE A 103 -18.53 3.36 -4.23
C ILE A 103 -19.87 2.80 -4.70
N ASP A 104 -20.83 2.55 -3.79
CA ASP A 104 -22.17 2.06 -4.17
C ASP A 104 -22.86 3.06 -5.12
N GLU A 105 -22.80 4.35 -4.80
CA GLU A 105 -23.32 5.42 -5.65
C GLU A 105 -22.60 5.52 -7.00
N PHE A 106 -21.29 5.29 -7.04
CA PHE A 106 -20.53 5.24 -8.30
C PHE A 106 -21.05 4.12 -9.18
N LEU A 107 -21.23 2.94 -8.62
CA LEU A 107 -21.72 1.77 -9.35
C LEU A 107 -23.15 1.98 -9.87
N VAL A 108 -24.03 2.60 -9.08
CA VAL A 108 -25.38 3.00 -9.52
C VAL A 108 -25.29 3.99 -10.68
N ALA A 109 -24.49 5.07 -10.54
CA ALA A 109 -24.40 6.13 -11.54
C ALA A 109 -23.75 5.67 -12.86
N ARG A 110 -22.64 4.92 -12.77
CA ARG A 110 -21.85 4.49 -13.93
C ARG A 110 -22.48 3.34 -14.69
N PHE A 111 -23.11 2.40 -13.99
CA PHE A 111 -23.61 1.14 -14.58
C PHE A 111 -25.15 1.02 -14.56
N GLY A 112 -25.87 2.02 -14.03
CA GLY A 112 -27.33 2.01 -13.97
C GLY A 112 -27.91 0.90 -13.08
N LEU A 113 -27.13 0.46 -12.08
CA LEU A 113 -27.53 -0.62 -11.18
C LEU A 113 -28.56 -0.15 -10.15
N ALA A 114 -29.41 -1.08 -9.71
CA ALA A 114 -30.18 -0.88 -8.48
C ALA A 114 -29.23 -0.86 -7.26
N ALA A 115 -29.59 -0.10 -6.22
CA ALA A 115 -28.71 0.15 -5.07
C ALA A 115 -28.28 -1.14 -4.32
N ASP A 116 -29.18 -2.11 -4.20
CA ASP A 116 -28.91 -3.42 -3.60
C ASP A 116 -27.91 -4.23 -4.44
N LYS A 117 -28.05 -4.19 -5.76
CA LYS A 117 -27.11 -4.85 -6.70
C LYS A 117 -25.73 -4.18 -6.69
N ALA A 118 -25.68 -2.86 -6.59
CA ALA A 118 -24.42 -2.12 -6.45
C ALA A 118 -23.67 -2.54 -5.18
N ALA A 119 -24.36 -2.59 -4.04
CA ALA A 119 -23.77 -3.03 -2.77
C ALA A 119 -23.28 -4.48 -2.81
N ALA A 120 -24.04 -5.38 -3.44
CA ALA A 120 -23.63 -6.77 -3.64
C ALA A 120 -22.38 -6.85 -4.53
N LEU A 121 -22.37 -6.15 -5.67
CA LEU A 121 -21.23 -6.11 -6.59
C LEU A 121 -19.98 -5.55 -5.90
N ARG A 122 -20.09 -4.45 -5.15
CA ARG A 122 -18.97 -3.90 -4.36
C ARG A 122 -18.38 -4.97 -3.43
N ALA A 123 -19.23 -5.67 -2.68
CA ALA A 123 -18.79 -6.67 -1.73
C ALA A 123 -18.10 -7.86 -2.42
N ASP A 124 -18.62 -8.29 -3.57
CA ASP A 124 -18.06 -9.40 -4.35
C ASP A 124 -16.71 -9.04 -4.97
N LEU A 125 -16.61 -7.86 -5.60
CA LEU A 125 -15.35 -7.37 -6.17
C LEU A 125 -14.30 -7.14 -5.09
N PHE A 126 -14.68 -6.58 -3.94
CA PHE A 126 -13.74 -6.42 -2.82
C PHE A 126 -13.23 -7.77 -2.29
N ARG A 127 -14.11 -8.77 -2.17
CA ARG A 127 -13.72 -10.11 -1.69
C ARG A 127 -12.77 -10.82 -2.65
N SER A 128 -12.99 -10.68 -3.95
CA SER A 128 -12.25 -11.40 -5.00
C SER A 128 -10.98 -10.68 -5.45
N HIS A 129 -10.98 -9.35 -5.47
CA HIS A 129 -9.90 -8.54 -6.05
C HIS A 129 -9.25 -7.55 -5.05
N GLY A 130 -9.73 -7.48 -3.81
CA GLY A 130 -9.19 -6.59 -2.78
C GLY A 130 -9.65 -5.13 -2.88
N SER A 131 -10.15 -4.69 -4.04
CA SER A 131 -10.84 -3.41 -4.20
C SER A 131 -11.89 -3.49 -5.31
N THR A 132 -12.86 -2.58 -5.29
CA THR A 132 -13.87 -2.50 -6.35
C THR A 132 -13.27 -2.05 -7.67
N LEU A 133 -12.36 -1.06 -7.66
CA LEU A 133 -11.68 -0.62 -8.88
C LEU A 133 -10.87 -1.77 -9.52
N ALA A 134 -10.10 -2.52 -8.72
CA ALA A 134 -9.34 -3.66 -9.22
C ALA A 134 -10.24 -4.70 -9.89
N GLY A 135 -11.39 -5.00 -9.27
CA GLY A 135 -12.37 -5.92 -9.85
C GLY A 135 -13.02 -5.39 -11.14
N LEU A 136 -13.36 -4.09 -11.19
CA LEU A 136 -13.91 -3.49 -12.40
C LEU A 136 -12.93 -3.56 -13.58
N VAL A 137 -11.67 -3.18 -13.35
CA VAL A 137 -10.61 -3.23 -14.36
C VAL A 137 -10.35 -4.68 -14.80
N ALA A 138 -10.25 -5.62 -13.87
CA ALA A 138 -10.02 -7.04 -14.18
C ALA A 138 -11.15 -7.66 -15.02
N LEU A 139 -12.39 -7.18 -14.88
CA LEU A 139 -13.53 -7.60 -15.70
C LEU A 139 -13.60 -6.87 -17.05
N GLY A 140 -12.66 -5.99 -17.35
CA GLY A 140 -12.60 -5.25 -18.62
C GLY A 140 -13.55 -4.05 -18.69
N HIS A 141 -14.02 -3.53 -17.55
CA HIS A 141 -14.80 -2.29 -17.55
C HIS A 141 -13.91 -1.08 -17.83
N ASP A 142 -14.37 -0.21 -18.73
CA ASP A 142 -13.73 1.07 -19.05
C ASP A 142 -13.99 2.10 -17.92
N VAL A 143 -13.17 2.01 -16.87
CA VAL A 143 -13.20 2.90 -15.70
C VAL A 143 -11.79 3.40 -15.45
N HIS A 144 -11.56 4.68 -15.73
CA HIS A 144 -10.28 5.31 -15.45
C HIS A 144 -10.10 5.53 -13.93
N PRO A 145 -8.92 5.27 -13.35
CA PRO A 145 -8.69 5.48 -11.92
C PRO A 145 -8.99 6.89 -11.44
N ASP A 146 -8.61 7.94 -12.20
CA ASP A 146 -8.89 9.33 -11.80
C ASP A 146 -10.39 9.63 -11.71
N GLU A 147 -11.19 9.13 -12.67
CA GLU A 147 -12.65 9.28 -12.63
C GLU A 147 -13.21 8.62 -11.36
N TYR A 148 -12.76 7.38 -11.12
CA TYR A 148 -13.18 6.60 -9.97
C TYR A 148 -12.81 7.29 -8.65
N HIS A 149 -11.53 7.62 -8.43
CA HIS A 149 -11.03 8.24 -7.20
C HIS A 149 -11.59 9.64 -6.98
N SER A 150 -11.71 10.47 -8.02
CA SER A 150 -12.39 11.76 -7.91
C SER A 150 -13.83 11.60 -7.42
N TYR A 151 -14.52 10.55 -7.83
CA TYR A 151 -15.89 10.28 -7.38
C TYR A 151 -15.91 9.71 -5.96
N VAL A 152 -15.09 8.70 -5.65
CA VAL A 152 -15.20 7.97 -4.38
C VAL A 152 -14.46 8.64 -3.24
N HIS A 153 -13.25 9.14 -3.48
CA HIS A 153 -12.43 9.84 -2.49
C HIS A 153 -12.65 11.35 -2.49
N GLY A 154 -12.97 11.96 -3.64
CA GLY A 154 -13.23 13.39 -3.73
C GLY A 154 -14.41 13.85 -2.87
N ARG A 155 -15.39 12.97 -2.66
CA ARG A 155 -16.63 13.22 -1.90
C ARG A 155 -16.58 12.73 -0.43
N LEU A 156 -15.41 12.37 0.09
CA LEU A 156 -15.29 11.94 1.49
C LEU A 156 -15.43 13.13 2.47
N PRO A 157 -15.97 12.91 3.68
CA PRO A 157 -16.12 13.94 4.70
C PRO A 157 -14.82 14.10 5.50
N TYR A 158 -13.79 14.72 4.92
CA TYR A 158 -12.46 14.83 5.56
C TYR A 158 -12.45 15.66 6.85
N ASP A 159 -13.48 16.47 7.10
CA ASP A 159 -13.64 17.24 8.33
C ASP A 159 -13.70 16.36 9.58
N VAL A 160 -14.13 15.09 9.45
CA VAL A 160 -14.17 14.12 10.55
C VAL A 160 -12.79 13.64 10.99
N ILE A 161 -11.76 13.79 10.15
CA ILE A 161 -10.37 13.54 10.54
C ILE A 161 -9.91 14.77 11.34
N THR A 162 -9.61 14.54 12.62
CA THR A 162 -9.12 15.57 13.54
C THR A 162 -7.60 15.67 13.45
N THR A 163 -7.09 16.90 13.51
CA THR A 163 -5.65 17.16 13.64
C THR A 163 -5.08 16.48 14.88
N ASP A 164 -3.93 15.82 14.73
CA ASP A 164 -3.26 15.09 15.79
C ASP A 164 -1.80 15.54 15.94
N PRO A 165 -1.53 16.55 16.80
CA PRO A 165 -0.18 17.02 17.06
C PRO A 165 0.73 15.95 17.68
N GLN A 166 0.17 14.98 18.41
CA GLN A 166 0.97 13.91 19.02
C GLN A 166 1.45 12.93 17.96
N LEU A 167 0.60 12.58 17.00
CA LEU A 167 0.98 11.81 15.82
C LEU A 167 2.09 12.52 15.03
N ALA A 168 1.90 13.80 14.71
CA ALA A 168 2.89 14.57 13.95
C ALA A 168 4.24 14.60 14.66
N ALA A 169 4.26 14.87 15.97
CA ALA A 169 5.48 14.83 16.78
C ALA A 169 6.11 13.43 16.83
N ALA A 170 5.31 12.37 16.93
CA ALA A 170 5.80 10.99 16.93
C ALA A 170 6.52 10.68 15.62
N LEU A 171 5.90 10.95 14.47
CA LEU A 171 6.48 10.74 13.14
C LEU A 171 7.78 11.53 12.94
N GLN A 172 7.81 12.79 13.36
CA GLN A 172 9.01 13.64 13.29
C GLN A 172 10.15 13.13 14.17
N SER A 173 9.82 12.53 15.32
CA SER A 173 10.84 12.04 16.26
C SER A 173 11.53 10.74 15.81
N MET A 174 10.99 10.02 14.82
CA MET A 174 11.56 8.76 14.34
C MET A 174 12.80 9.03 13.48
N PRO A 175 13.99 8.51 13.84
CA PRO A 175 15.23 8.78 13.11
C PRO A 175 15.35 7.99 11.80
N GLN A 176 14.55 6.94 11.61
CA GLN A 176 14.55 6.11 10.41
C GLN A 176 14.03 6.87 9.20
N ARG A 177 14.41 6.37 8.02
CA ARG A 177 13.69 6.70 6.79
C ARG A 177 12.23 6.28 6.90
N LYS A 178 11.29 7.09 6.43
CA LYS A 178 9.85 6.82 6.48
C LYS A 178 9.26 6.84 5.08
N ILE A 179 8.62 5.75 4.68
CA ILE A 179 7.88 5.66 3.42
C ILE A 179 6.40 5.51 3.75
N LEU A 180 5.57 6.43 3.25
CA LEU A 180 4.12 6.27 3.32
C LEU A 180 3.71 5.22 2.28
N PHE A 181 3.06 4.14 2.73
CA PHE A 181 2.70 2.99 1.88
C PHE A 181 1.20 2.70 1.95
N THR A 182 0.42 3.27 1.03
CA THR A 182 -1.04 3.23 1.01
C THR A 182 -1.60 2.61 -0.27
N ASN A 183 -2.78 1.99 -0.15
CA ASN A 183 -3.57 1.55 -1.30
C ASN A 183 -4.38 2.69 -1.95
N SER A 184 -4.44 3.85 -1.30
CA SER A 184 -5.21 5.01 -1.74
C SER A 184 -4.44 5.87 -2.75
N ASP A 185 -5.16 6.70 -3.50
CA ASP A 185 -4.56 7.64 -4.44
C ASP A 185 -3.89 8.82 -3.73
N ARG A 186 -3.02 9.52 -4.47
CA ARG A 186 -2.24 10.65 -3.96
C ARG A 186 -3.11 11.82 -3.53
N ALA A 187 -4.26 12.08 -4.16
CA ALA A 187 -5.13 13.17 -3.76
C ALA A 187 -5.84 12.87 -2.44
N HIS A 188 -6.30 11.63 -2.23
CA HIS A 188 -6.81 11.18 -0.92
C HIS A 188 -5.74 11.31 0.17
N MET A 189 -4.54 10.78 -0.08
CA MET A 189 -3.42 10.81 0.85
C MET A 189 -3.12 12.25 1.32
N LYS A 190 -2.97 13.19 0.38
CA LYS A 190 -2.69 14.60 0.72
C LYS A 190 -3.75 15.22 1.59
N ARG A 191 -5.03 14.99 1.29
CA ARG A 191 -6.15 15.51 2.09
C ARG A 191 -6.16 14.92 3.50
N ALA A 192 -5.91 13.62 3.64
CA ALA A 192 -5.85 12.98 4.95
C ALA A 192 -4.68 13.54 5.81
N LEU A 193 -3.49 13.67 5.23
CA LEU A 193 -2.32 14.26 5.90
C LEU A 193 -2.55 15.71 6.31
N GLU A 194 -3.14 16.52 5.44
CA GLU A 194 -3.50 17.92 5.73
C GLU A 194 -4.43 18.01 6.95
N ARG A 195 -5.46 17.16 7.02
CA ARG A 195 -6.38 17.13 8.16
C ARG A 195 -5.70 16.70 9.45
N LEU A 196 -4.81 15.71 9.37
CA LEU A 196 -4.01 15.23 10.50
C LEU A 196 -3.01 16.28 11.00
N GLY A 197 -2.68 17.30 10.19
CA GLY A 197 -1.62 18.26 10.49
C GLY A 197 -0.23 17.63 10.37
N VAL A 198 -0.08 16.64 9.48
CA VAL A 198 1.18 15.97 9.19
C VAL A 198 1.68 16.46 7.84
N ASP A 199 2.87 17.05 7.80
CA ASP A 199 3.52 17.44 6.56
C ASP A 199 3.93 16.18 5.76
N GLU A 200 3.70 16.17 4.44
CA GLU A 200 4.20 15.11 3.56
C GLU A 200 5.73 14.98 3.65
N ALA A 201 6.44 16.08 3.94
CA ALA A 201 7.89 16.10 4.15
C ALA A 201 8.37 15.28 5.37
N CYS A 202 7.46 14.82 6.25
CA CYS A 202 7.79 13.83 7.27
C CYS A 202 8.15 12.46 6.67
N PHE A 203 7.84 12.23 5.39
CA PHE A 203 8.13 10.99 4.68
C PHE A 203 9.19 11.23 3.59
N ASP A 204 10.19 10.36 3.54
CA ASP A 204 11.28 10.36 2.56
C ASP A 204 10.87 9.73 1.21
N GLY A 205 9.63 9.24 1.13
CA GLY A 205 9.06 8.67 -0.08
C GLY A 205 7.61 8.24 0.15
N VAL A 206 6.92 8.03 -0.97
CA VAL A 206 5.52 7.62 -0.98
C VAL A 206 5.34 6.51 -2.00
N VAL A 207 4.63 5.47 -1.60
CA VAL A 207 4.11 4.41 -2.46
C VAL A 207 2.60 4.44 -2.30
N CYS A 208 1.94 4.98 -3.32
CA CYS A 208 0.49 5.15 -3.41
C CYS A 208 -0.07 4.43 -4.64
N PHE A 209 -1.37 4.53 -4.88
CA PHE A 209 -2.03 3.88 -6.01
C PHE A 209 -1.30 4.13 -7.34
N GLU A 210 -0.95 5.37 -7.64
CA GLU A 210 -0.30 5.80 -8.87
C GLU A 210 1.11 5.20 -8.99
N THR A 211 1.90 5.24 -7.90
CA THR A 211 3.25 4.64 -7.86
C THR A 211 3.24 3.13 -8.13
N MET A 212 2.19 2.44 -7.68
CA MET A 212 2.04 0.99 -7.90
C MET A 212 1.47 0.64 -9.28
N ASN A 213 0.79 1.60 -9.93
CA ASN A 213 0.01 1.38 -11.15
C ASN A 213 0.29 2.40 -12.26
N PRO A 214 1.56 2.71 -12.61
CA PRO A 214 1.88 3.70 -13.64
C PRO A 214 1.28 3.34 -15.01
N HIS A 215 1.14 2.04 -15.29
CA HIS A 215 0.55 1.51 -16.53
C HIS A 215 -0.92 1.92 -16.74
N LEU A 216 -1.64 2.33 -15.69
CA LEU A 216 -3.01 2.81 -15.81
C LEU A 216 -3.10 4.29 -16.22
N PHE A 217 -1.97 5.00 -16.27
CA PHE A 217 -1.89 6.44 -16.57
C PHE A 217 -1.13 6.72 -17.88
N GLY A 218 -0.83 5.69 -18.67
CA GLY A 218 -0.12 5.83 -19.94
C GLY A 218 1.37 6.17 -19.78
N GLU A 219 1.92 6.01 -18.57
CA GLU A 219 3.36 6.09 -18.36
C GLU A 219 4.02 4.78 -18.82
N GLU A 220 5.00 4.89 -19.72
CA GLU A 220 5.81 3.75 -20.13
C GLU A 220 6.65 3.28 -18.93
N LEU A 221 6.79 1.97 -18.81
CA LEU A 221 7.61 1.33 -17.78
C LEU A 221 9.09 1.61 -18.11
N GLU A 222 9.65 2.68 -17.52
CA GLU A 222 11.03 3.12 -17.78
C GLU A 222 12.06 2.24 -17.06
N GLY A 223 12.53 1.16 -17.70
CA GLY A 223 13.71 0.39 -17.27
C GLY A 223 13.67 -1.11 -17.57
N GLU A 224 14.85 -1.75 -17.65
CA GLU A 224 14.98 -3.20 -17.88
C GLU A 224 14.20 -4.05 -16.84
N ASP A 225 14.15 -3.58 -15.59
CA ASP A 225 13.41 -4.22 -14.50
C ASP A 225 11.89 -4.06 -14.62
N ASP A 226 11.43 -2.99 -15.27
CA ASP A 226 10.02 -2.68 -15.45
C ASP A 226 9.47 -3.33 -16.72
N GLU A 227 10.29 -3.54 -17.76
CA GLU A 227 9.98 -4.47 -18.86
C GLU A 227 9.82 -5.91 -18.36
N ALA A 228 10.69 -6.36 -17.45
CA ALA A 228 10.56 -7.67 -16.81
C ALA A 228 9.29 -7.78 -15.95
N ALA A 229 8.89 -6.70 -15.28
CA ALA A 229 7.63 -6.62 -14.54
C ALA A 229 6.39 -6.45 -15.44
N ALA A 230 6.54 -5.95 -16.66
CA ALA A 230 5.48 -5.90 -17.68
C ALA A 230 5.22 -7.28 -18.30
N ALA A 231 6.26 -8.08 -18.44
CA ALA A 231 6.21 -9.46 -18.93
C ALA A 231 5.74 -10.45 -17.85
N ASP A 232 5.56 -10.01 -16.61
CA ASP A 232 5.06 -10.82 -15.51
C ASP A 232 3.57 -11.10 -15.68
N VAL A 233 3.26 -12.29 -16.21
CA VAL A 233 1.90 -12.77 -16.47
C VAL A 233 1.06 -12.88 -15.18
N ASP A 234 1.71 -12.98 -14.02
CA ASP A 234 1.03 -13.07 -12.72
C ASP A 234 0.77 -11.69 -12.08
N ARG A 235 1.20 -10.58 -12.72
CA ARG A 235 0.94 -9.24 -12.22
C ARG A 235 -0.55 -8.91 -12.28
N PRO A 236 -1.17 -8.47 -11.17
CA PRO A 236 -2.58 -8.10 -11.19
C PRO A 236 -2.79 -6.83 -12.03
N ALA A 237 -3.96 -6.73 -12.68
CA ALA A 237 -4.34 -5.56 -13.47
C ALA A 237 -4.29 -4.25 -12.65
N VAL A 238 -4.58 -4.35 -11.35
CA VAL A 238 -4.38 -3.29 -10.37
C VAL A 238 -3.59 -3.85 -9.20
N VAL A 239 -2.41 -3.30 -8.96
CA VAL A 239 -1.48 -3.64 -7.88
C VAL A 239 -1.86 -2.88 -6.62
N LEU A 240 -2.17 -3.62 -5.55
CA LEU A 240 -2.48 -3.12 -4.21
C LEU A 240 -1.89 -4.07 -3.17
N LYS A 241 -1.70 -3.61 -1.93
CA LYS A 241 -1.51 -4.50 -0.78
C LYS A 241 -2.74 -5.43 -0.68
N PRO A 242 -2.56 -6.75 -0.42
CA PRO A 242 -1.33 -7.42 0.03
C PRO A 242 -0.48 -8.08 -1.08
N SER A 243 -0.60 -7.68 -2.35
CA SER A 243 0.15 -8.31 -3.44
C SER A 243 1.66 -8.15 -3.29
N VAL A 244 2.43 -9.15 -3.73
CA VAL A 244 3.90 -9.10 -3.71
C VAL A 244 4.43 -7.92 -4.51
N HIS A 245 3.82 -7.59 -5.65
CA HIS A 245 4.19 -6.44 -6.48
C HIS A 245 4.09 -5.10 -5.72
N ALA A 246 3.08 -4.93 -4.87
CA ALA A 246 2.95 -3.73 -4.04
C ALA A 246 4.11 -3.60 -3.04
N PHE A 247 4.50 -4.70 -2.39
CA PHE A 247 5.64 -4.70 -1.47
C PHE A 247 6.98 -4.54 -2.18
N VAL A 248 7.13 -5.09 -3.38
CA VAL A 248 8.32 -4.90 -4.23
C VAL A 248 8.47 -3.43 -4.60
N ALA A 249 7.38 -2.74 -4.99
CA ALA A 249 7.40 -1.31 -5.22
C ALA A 249 7.80 -0.54 -3.95
N ALA A 250 7.25 -0.91 -2.79
CA ALA A 250 7.60 -0.28 -1.51
C ALA A 250 9.07 -0.48 -1.12
N LEU A 251 9.61 -1.69 -1.30
CA LEU A 251 11.01 -2.02 -1.00
C LEU A 251 11.99 -1.31 -1.94
N ARG A 252 11.66 -1.18 -3.23
CA ARG A 252 12.43 -0.37 -4.19
C ARG A 252 12.54 1.08 -3.72
N VAL A 253 11.42 1.70 -3.35
CA VAL A 253 11.40 3.07 -2.83
C VAL A 253 12.15 3.16 -1.50
N ALA A 254 12.00 2.18 -0.61
CA ALA A 254 12.67 2.13 0.69
C ALA A 254 14.20 1.99 0.58
N GLY A 255 14.71 1.35 -0.47
CA GLY A 255 16.16 1.23 -0.73
C GLY A 255 16.92 0.49 0.37
N THR A 256 16.27 -0.43 1.09
CA THR A 256 16.87 -1.23 2.15
C THR A 256 16.34 -2.68 2.11
N ASN A 257 16.99 -3.58 2.84
CA ASN A 257 16.60 -4.97 2.94
C ASN A 257 15.32 -5.13 3.79
N PRO A 258 14.39 -6.05 3.41
CA PRO A 258 13.20 -6.37 4.20
C PRO A 258 13.45 -6.59 5.70
N GLY A 259 14.52 -7.33 6.06
CA GLY A 259 14.83 -7.67 7.45
C GLY A 259 15.20 -6.47 8.34
N ARG A 260 15.52 -5.32 7.74
CA ARG A 260 15.80 -4.06 8.43
C ARG A 260 14.68 -3.03 8.27
N THR A 261 13.50 -3.48 7.82
CA THR A 261 12.34 -2.63 7.57
C THR A 261 11.18 -3.03 8.48
N LEU A 262 10.60 -2.05 9.18
CA LEU A 262 9.37 -2.23 9.96
C LEU A 262 8.17 -1.77 9.14
N PHE A 263 7.15 -2.61 9.04
CA PHE A 263 5.90 -2.29 8.37
C PHE A 263 4.74 -2.15 9.36
N LEU A 264 4.08 -1.00 9.33
CA LEU A 264 2.96 -0.62 10.18
C LEU A 264 1.68 -0.51 9.34
N ASP A 265 0.68 -1.32 9.66
CA ASP A 265 -0.58 -1.41 8.90
C ASP A 265 -1.68 -2.00 9.82
N ASP A 266 -2.94 -1.64 9.59
CA ASP A 266 -4.10 -2.11 10.36
C ASP A 266 -4.63 -3.46 9.86
N SER A 267 -4.33 -3.81 8.61
CA SER A 267 -4.83 -5.02 7.95
C SER A 267 -3.94 -6.23 8.25
N GLU A 268 -4.51 -7.22 8.93
CA GLU A 268 -3.85 -8.50 9.19
C GLU A 268 -3.37 -9.20 7.90
N ARG A 269 -4.08 -9.00 6.77
CA ARG A 269 -3.67 -9.57 5.48
C ARG A 269 -2.41 -8.90 4.93
N ASN A 270 -2.32 -7.58 5.06
CA ASN A 270 -1.14 -6.82 4.65
C ASN A 270 0.05 -7.20 5.55
N ILE A 271 -0.17 -7.25 6.85
CA ILE A 271 0.84 -7.64 7.85
C ILE A 271 1.36 -9.06 7.58
N ALA A 272 0.48 -10.02 7.30
CA ALA A 272 0.88 -11.39 6.96
C ALA A 272 1.75 -11.45 5.69
N ALA A 273 1.35 -10.72 4.64
CA ALA A 273 2.11 -10.66 3.39
C ALA A 273 3.49 -10.00 3.59
N GLY A 274 3.56 -8.89 4.30
CA GLY A 274 4.82 -8.23 4.62
C GLY A 274 5.77 -9.14 5.40
N LYS A 275 5.24 -9.86 6.41
CA LYS A 275 6.02 -10.82 7.19
C LYS A 275 6.54 -11.98 6.36
N ALA A 276 5.74 -12.48 5.41
CA ALA A 276 6.16 -13.53 4.48
C ALA A 276 7.33 -13.11 3.59
N LEU A 277 7.48 -11.81 3.33
CA LEU A 277 8.60 -11.22 2.58
C LEU A 277 9.81 -10.86 3.47
N GLY A 278 9.76 -11.18 4.76
CA GLY A 278 10.85 -10.95 5.72
C GLY A 278 10.84 -9.57 6.39
N LEU A 279 9.77 -8.78 6.20
CA LEU A 279 9.59 -7.54 6.97
C LEU A 279 9.34 -7.84 8.44
N ARG A 280 9.81 -6.95 9.32
CA ARG A 280 9.30 -6.88 10.68
C ARG A 280 7.96 -6.15 10.66
N THR A 281 6.98 -6.59 11.44
CA THR A 281 5.60 -6.07 11.30
C THR A 281 4.94 -5.63 12.60
N ALA A 282 4.19 -4.54 12.54
CA ALA A 282 3.41 -4.01 13.66
C ALA A 282 1.96 -3.77 13.25
N LEU A 283 1.04 -4.53 13.85
CA LEU A 283 -0.39 -4.42 13.60
C LEU A 283 -0.98 -3.26 14.41
N VAL A 284 -1.48 -2.24 13.73
CA VAL A 284 -2.07 -1.04 14.35
C VAL A 284 -3.57 -1.23 14.60
N GLY A 285 -4.13 -0.56 15.60
CA GLY A 285 -5.54 -0.67 15.98
C GLY A 285 -5.89 -1.90 16.83
N LYS A 286 -4.89 -2.66 17.31
CA LYS A 286 -5.08 -3.91 18.08
C LYS A 286 -4.28 -3.91 19.38
N ARG A 287 -4.87 -4.49 20.42
CA ARG A 287 -4.24 -4.63 21.75
C ARG A 287 -3.33 -5.85 21.87
N ALA A 288 -3.62 -6.89 21.10
CA ALA A 288 -2.96 -8.17 21.19
C ALA A 288 -2.31 -8.51 19.85
N ARG A 289 -1.12 -9.09 19.94
CA ARG A 289 -0.36 -9.58 18.79
C ARG A 289 -1.07 -10.79 18.16
N SER A 290 -1.17 -10.80 16.84
CA SER A 290 -1.55 -11.99 16.07
C SER A 290 -0.33 -12.91 15.86
N LYS A 291 -0.47 -14.05 15.16
CA LYS A 291 0.72 -14.86 14.79
C LYS A 291 1.51 -14.17 13.66
N GLU A 292 0.80 -13.38 12.89
CA GLU A 292 1.20 -12.73 11.65
C GLU A 292 1.91 -11.39 11.91
N ALA A 293 1.81 -10.83 13.12
CA ALA A 293 2.46 -9.59 13.52
C ALA A 293 3.61 -9.83 14.52
N ASP A 294 4.71 -9.09 14.43
CA ASP A 294 5.76 -9.09 15.47
C ASP A 294 5.37 -8.23 16.67
N TYR A 295 4.65 -7.14 16.40
CA TYR A 295 4.17 -6.17 17.37
C TYR A 295 2.69 -5.87 17.18
N ALA A 296 2.04 -5.34 18.22
CA ALA A 296 0.69 -4.78 18.13
C ALA A 296 0.60 -3.51 18.98
N LEU A 297 -0.17 -2.54 18.49
CA LEU A 297 -0.39 -1.26 19.15
C LEU A 297 -1.79 -0.74 18.84
N GLU A 298 -2.40 -0.02 19.79
CA GLU A 298 -3.73 0.58 19.61
C GLU A 298 -3.69 1.76 18.63
N SER A 299 -2.59 2.51 18.62
CA SER A 299 -2.35 3.65 17.72
C SER A 299 -0.85 3.94 17.62
N ILE A 300 -0.46 4.70 16.59
CA ILE A 300 0.93 5.14 16.37
C ILE A 300 1.53 5.87 17.58
N GLY A 301 0.72 6.58 18.38
CA GLY A 301 1.16 7.22 19.63
C GLY A 301 1.76 6.24 20.65
N GLY A 302 1.42 4.95 20.56
CA GLY A 302 1.97 3.90 21.41
C GLY A 302 3.34 3.36 20.98
N LEU A 303 3.90 3.79 19.85
CA LEU A 303 5.12 3.19 19.28
C LEU A 303 6.33 3.25 20.21
N ARG A 304 6.57 4.38 20.87
CA ARG A 304 7.71 4.52 21.79
C ARG A 304 7.67 3.51 22.93
N ARG A 305 6.48 3.12 23.37
CA ARG A 305 6.30 2.10 24.42
C ARG A 305 6.36 0.69 23.85
N ALA A 306 5.76 0.44 22.70
CA ALA A 306 5.64 -0.89 22.11
C ALA A 306 6.93 -1.36 21.43
N ILE A 307 7.69 -0.43 20.84
CA ILE A 307 8.87 -0.67 20.00
C ILE A 307 9.93 0.41 20.30
N PRO A 308 10.49 0.45 21.53
CA PRO A 308 11.48 1.46 21.91
C PRO A 308 12.75 1.38 21.04
N GLU A 309 13.03 0.23 20.43
CA GLU A 309 14.19 0.03 19.54
C GLU A 309 14.18 0.95 18.31
N ILE A 310 13.05 1.56 17.94
CA ILE A 310 12.98 2.63 16.93
C ILE A 310 13.87 3.81 17.32
N TRP A 311 14.04 4.12 18.60
CA TRP A 311 14.82 5.26 19.06
C TRP A 311 16.24 4.92 19.54
N GLY A 312 16.73 3.70 19.27
CA GLY A 312 18.04 3.26 19.74
C GLY A 312 18.02 2.99 21.24
N GLY A 313 17.74 1.75 21.63
CA GLY A 313 17.55 1.38 23.03
C GLY A 313 18.83 1.58 23.85
N ASP A 314 18.88 2.68 24.60
CA ASP A 314 19.32 2.79 25.99
C ASP A 314 19.02 4.23 26.47
N GLY A 315 17.79 4.43 26.96
CA GLY A 315 17.37 5.66 27.61
C GLY A 315 16.33 5.31 28.64
N GLU A 316 16.67 5.49 29.92
CA GLU A 316 15.78 5.38 31.06
C GLU A 316 14.38 5.87 30.69
N LEU A 317 13.37 5.03 30.94
CA LEU A 317 12.00 5.51 31.12
C LEU A 317 12.07 6.65 32.14
N GLN A 318 12.06 7.90 31.69
CA GLN A 318 11.90 9.03 32.60
C GLN A 318 10.63 8.73 33.39
N PRO A 319 10.69 8.67 34.73
CA PRO A 319 9.51 8.43 35.53
C PRO A 319 8.55 9.57 35.22
N ASP A 320 7.37 9.17 34.74
CA ASP A 320 6.27 10.05 34.40
C ASP A 320 5.98 10.96 35.61
N HIS A 321 6.36 12.25 35.53
CA HIS A 321 6.22 13.22 36.63
C HIS A 321 4.76 13.44 37.09
N ASN A 322 3.79 12.81 36.43
CA ASN A 322 2.39 12.76 36.85
C ASN A 322 2.05 11.63 37.84
N VAL A 323 2.90 10.59 37.99
CA VAL A 323 2.63 9.49 38.94
C VAL A 323 3.01 9.89 40.37
N GLU A 324 4.07 10.69 40.56
CA GLU A 324 4.47 11.18 41.89
C GLU A 324 3.48 12.20 42.47
N LYS A 325 2.91 13.08 41.63
CA LYS A 325 1.85 14.02 42.07
C LYS A 325 0.59 13.30 42.54
N ASN A 326 0.18 12.22 41.86
CA ASN A 326 -0.98 11.42 42.27
C ASN A 326 -0.71 10.54 43.50
N LYS A 327 0.55 10.15 43.75
CA LYS A 327 0.95 9.49 45.00
C LYS A 327 0.93 10.45 46.19
N SER A 328 1.43 11.68 46.01
CA SER A 328 1.40 12.73 47.03
C SER A 328 -0.03 13.10 47.43
N MET A 329 -0.93 13.30 46.45
CA MET A 329 -2.32 13.67 46.74
C MET A 329 -3.13 12.55 47.44
N ARG A 330 -2.81 11.28 47.22
CA ARG A 330 -3.46 10.17 47.94
C ARG A 330 -2.96 10.04 49.38
N ALA A 331 -1.66 10.25 49.62
CA ALA A 331 -1.10 10.24 50.97
C ALA A 331 -1.64 11.38 51.84
N ASP A 332 -1.87 12.56 51.25
CA ASP A 332 -2.44 13.72 51.94
C ASP A 332 -3.94 13.55 52.27
N LEU A 333 -4.68 12.76 51.48
CA LEU A 333 -6.11 12.52 51.70
C LEU A 333 -6.37 11.46 52.80
N ASP A 334 -5.51 10.45 52.91
CA ASP A 334 -5.61 9.41 53.94
C ASP A 334 -5.21 9.91 55.35
N ALA A 335 -4.48 11.03 55.45
CA ALA A 335 -4.10 11.65 56.72
C ALA A 335 -5.22 12.52 57.36
N VAL A 336 -6.27 12.86 56.60
CA VAL A 336 -7.33 13.80 57.05
C VAL A 336 -8.55 13.08 57.67
N ILE A 337 -8.64 11.75 57.58
CA ILE A 337 -9.75 10.98 58.17
C ILE A 337 -9.33 10.43 59.53
N GLN A 338 -9.39 11.28 60.57
CA GLN A 338 -9.44 10.82 61.96
C GLN A 338 -10.92 10.56 62.33
N PRO A 339 -11.30 9.34 62.76
CA PRO A 339 -12.68 9.06 63.14
C PRO A 339 -13.01 9.72 64.48
N THR A 340 -13.96 10.64 64.47
CA THR A 340 -14.55 11.26 65.66
C THR A 340 -15.20 10.17 66.52
N SER A 341 -14.68 9.99 67.75
CA SER A 341 -15.30 9.11 68.74
C SER A 341 -16.67 9.69 69.15
N ILE A 342 -17.74 8.93 68.91
CA ILE A 342 -19.07 9.22 69.46
C ILE A 342 -19.16 8.49 70.80
N GLN A 343 -19.24 9.25 71.90
CA GLN A 343 -19.67 8.72 73.19
C GLN A 343 -21.19 8.62 73.22
N ALA A 344 -21.71 7.44 73.54
CA ALA A 344 -23.05 7.23 74.09
C ALA A 344 -23.00 6.00 75.02
#